data_AF-A0A815MD60-F1
#
_entry.id   AF-A0A815MD60-F1
#
_cell.length_a   1.000
_cell.length_b   1.000
_cell.length_c   1.000
_cell.angle_alpha   90.00
_cell.angle_beta   90.00
_cell.angle_gamma   90.00
#
_symmetry.space_group_name_H-M   'P 1'
#
loop_
_entity.id
_entity.type
_entity.pdbx_description
1 polymer ?
#
loop_
_entity_poly.entity_id
_entity_poly.type
_entity_poly.pdbx_seq_one_letter_code
_entity_poly.pdbx_strand_id
1 'polypeptide(L)'
;MADNYQCHQPYSNDIVSEIKDDVTNDRQDTSNTNIYTKKKIELMCVVCGAPAIGYNFDQITCESCKAFFRRNALKSLGTFKCRCCTGVSDVNILNRKRCKACRLQKCFAKGMRKEWILSDEQKRSKKQKMKENRRVRQLNNCLTEFEVQVTANKTS
;
A
#
# COMPACT_ATOMS: atom_id res chain seq x y z
N MET A 1 -16.54 0.87 -41.92
CA MET A 1 -15.23 0.47 -42.47
C MET A 1 -14.68 -0.62 -41.57
N ALA A 2 -14.23 -1.72 -42.18
CA ALA A 2 -13.71 -2.90 -41.52
C ALA A 2 -12.27 -2.66 -41.04
N ASP A 3 -11.90 -3.20 -39.88
CA ASP A 3 -10.51 -3.49 -39.58
C ASP A 3 -10.37 -4.95 -39.17
N ASN A 4 -9.69 -5.64 -40.07
CA ASN A 4 -9.35 -7.04 -40.15
C ASN A 4 -8.05 -7.27 -39.38
N TYR A 5 -8.07 -8.07 -38.31
CA TYR A 5 -6.82 -8.59 -37.72
C TYR A 5 -6.93 -10.10 -37.53
N GLN A 6 -6.40 -10.78 -38.54
CA GLN A 6 -6.09 -12.20 -38.61
C GLN A 6 -5.27 -12.63 -37.39
N CYS A 7 -5.76 -13.64 -36.68
CA CYS A 7 -5.05 -14.34 -35.62
C CYS A 7 -3.96 -15.23 -36.24
N HIS A 8 -2.72 -15.04 -35.81
CA HIS A 8 -1.66 -16.05 -35.94
C HIS A 8 -1.09 -16.35 -34.55
N GLN A 9 -1.40 -17.55 -34.06
CA GLN A 9 -0.56 -18.38 -33.19
C GLN A 9 0.06 -19.47 -34.13
N PRO A 10 1.17 -20.20 -33.81
CA PRO A 10 1.50 -20.63 -32.44
C PRO A 10 2.99 -20.94 -32.05
N TYR A 11 3.20 -21.11 -30.72
CA TYR A 11 4.18 -21.92 -29.95
C TYR A 11 5.73 -21.79 -30.03
N SER A 12 6.36 -21.62 -28.85
CA SER A 12 7.23 -22.60 -28.16
C SER A 12 7.54 -22.06 -26.73
N ASN A 13 7.09 -22.68 -25.63
CA ASN A 13 7.49 -23.93 -24.95
C ASN A 13 8.91 -23.94 -24.36
N ASP A 14 9.01 -23.37 -23.15
CA ASP A 14 9.91 -23.70 -22.03
C ASP A 14 9.34 -22.85 -20.86
N ILE A 15 8.78 -23.31 -19.75
CA ILE A 15 9.07 -24.45 -18.87
C ILE A 15 7.77 -24.72 -18.07
N VAL A 16 7.19 -25.92 -18.20
CA VAL A 16 6.19 -26.44 -17.25
C VAL A 16 6.89 -27.46 -16.35
N SER A 17 7.25 -27.00 -15.16
CA SER A 17 7.41 -27.76 -13.91
C SER A 17 7.65 -26.69 -12.82
N GLU A 18 6.77 -26.36 -11.90
CA GLU A 18 5.90 -27.20 -11.07
C GLU A 18 4.61 -26.42 -10.75
N ILE A 19 3.46 -27.03 -11.07
CA ILE A 19 2.16 -26.68 -10.50
C ILE A 19 1.91 -27.65 -9.35
N LYS A 20 1.76 -27.13 -8.13
CA LYS A 20 0.68 -27.50 -7.19
C LYS A 20 0.21 -26.19 -6.56
N ASP A 21 -0.93 -25.67 -7.00
CA ASP A 21 -2.24 -25.79 -6.34
C ASP A 21 -2.21 -25.06 -4.97
N ASP A 22 -3.06 -24.11 -4.61
CA ASP A 22 -4.35 -23.74 -5.16
C ASP A 22 -4.78 -22.37 -4.60
N VAL A 23 -5.71 -21.74 -5.30
CA VAL A 23 -6.34 -20.48 -4.94
C VAL A 23 -7.32 -20.67 -3.78
N THR A 24 -7.05 -20.03 -2.63
CA THR A 24 -8.12 -19.52 -1.76
C THR A 24 -7.82 -18.09 -1.33
N ASN A 25 -8.73 -17.21 -1.71
CA ASN A 25 -8.89 -15.84 -1.26
C ASN A 25 -9.08 -15.79 0.26
N ASP A 26 -8.12 -15.24 1.02
CA ASP A 26 -8.43 -14.68 2.34
C ASP A 26 -7.41 -13.62 2.81
N ARG A 27 -7.90 -12.68 3.61
CA ARG A 27 -7.07 -11.70 4.33
C ARG A 27 -6.37 -12.41 5.50
N GLN A 28 -5.05 -12.59 5.49
CA GLN A 28 -4.29 -13.03 6.68
C GLN A 28 -2.92 -12.31 6.67
N ASP A 29 -2.70 -11.27 7.49
CA ASP A 29 -2.25 -11.34 8.89
C ASP A 29 -1.17 -12.40 9.12
N THR A 30 0.10 -12.00 9.04
CA THR A 30 1.23 -12.74 9.61
C THR A 30 1.63 -12.12 10.93
N SER A 31 0.73 -12.28 11.89
CA SER A 31 1.07 -12.45 13.30
C SER A 31 1.88 -13.74 13.46
N ASN A 32 3.21 -13.63 13.50
CA ASN A 32 4.04 -14.70 14.06
C ASN A 32 4.20 -14.45 15.56
N THR A 33 3.17 -14.87 16.30
CA THR A 33 3.10 -14.87 17.76
C THR A 33 3.58 -16.21 18.29
N ASN A 34 4.80 -16.27 18.81
CA ASN A 34 5.11 -17.22 19.89
C ASN A 34 6.21 -16.70 20.83
N ILE A 35 5.91 -15.61 21.52
CA ILE A 35 6.55 -15.27 22.80
C ILE A 35 5.41 -14.93 23.77
N TYR A 36 4.75 -15.97 24.29
CA TYR A 36 3.93 -15.86 25.48
C TYR A 36 4.90 -15.80 26.67
N THR A 37 5.00 -14.68 27.38
CA THR A 37 4.07 -14.45 28.50
C THR A 37 3.31 -13.13 28.38
N LYS A 38 1.99 -13.26 28.48
CA LYS A 38 0.91 -12.27 28.52
C LYS A 38 1.21 -11.01 29.34
N LYS A 39 1.93 -10.07 28.74
CA LYS A 39 1.81 -8.63 29.01
C LYS A 39 1.68 -7.99 27.64
N LYS A 40 0.49 -7.46 27.31
CA LYS A 40 0.30 -6.66 26.08
C LYS A 40 1.25 -5.47 26.21
N ILE A 41 2.43 -5.55 25.59
CA ILE A 41 3.35 -4.42 25.56
C ILE A 41 2.63 -3.34 24.76
N GLU A 42 2.15 -2.33 25.46
CA GLU A 42 1.55 -1.16 24.82
C GLU A 42 2.67 -0.39 24.12
N LEU A 43 2.80 -0.64 22.82
CA LEU A 43 3.72 0.11 21.97
C LEU A 43 3.29 1.57 21.95
N MET A 44 4.23 2.48 22.19
CA MET A 44 3.96 3.92 22.23
C MET A 44 4.58 4.63 21.04
N CYS A 45 3.82 5.53 20.42
CA CYS A 45 4.26 6.27 19.26
C CYS A 45 5.44 7.18 19.59
N VAL A 46 6.61 6.92 18.99
CA VAL A 46 7.86 7.66 19.28
C VAL A 46 7.78 9.17 18.99
N VAL A 47 6.78 9.60 18.20
CA VAL A 47 6.55 11.00 17.84
C VAL A 47 5.69 11.73 18.87
N CYS A 48 4.60 11.13 19.35
CA CYS A 48 3.60 11.86 20.15
C CYS A 48 3.11 11.14 21.41
N GLY A 49 3.61 9.94 21.69
CA GLY A 49 3.23 9.15 22.87
C GLY A 49 1.80 8.61 22.85
N ALA A 50 1.10 8.62 21.72
CA ALA A 50 -0.18 7.90 21.62
C ALA A 50 0.04 6.38 21.44
N PRO A 51 -0.94 5.53 21.80
CA PRO A 51 -0.88 4.10 21.49
C PRO A 51 -0.54 3.87 20.01
N ALA A 52 0.49 3.08 19.78
CA ALA A 52 0.99 2.74 18.45
C ALA A 52 0.30 1.49 17.92
N ILE A 53 0.26 1.39 16.60
CA ILE A 53 -0.30 0.24 15.88
C ILE A 53 0.80 -0.69 15.34
N GLY A 54 2.07 -0.30 15.50
CA GLY A 54 3.24 -1.00 14.98
C GLY A 54 4.19 -0.08 14.21
N TYR A 55 5.03 -0.70 13.37
CA TYR A 55 6.01 -0.02 12.54
C TYR A 55 5.35 0.67 11.35
N ASN A 56 5.67 1.94 11.13
CA ASN A 56 5.29 2.68 9.94
C ASN A 56 6.44 3.60 9.53
N PHE A 57 6.87 3.48 8.28
CA PHE A 57 8.02 4.23 7.77
C PHE A 57 9.28 4.04 8.65
N ASP A 58 9.53 2.78 9.04
CA ASP A 58 10.69 2.33 9.85
C ASP A 58 10.63 2.65 11.35
N GLN A 59 9.52 3.19 11.87
CA GLN A 59 9.41 3.57 13.30
C GLN A 59 8.06 3.19 13.93
N ILE A 60 8.05 2.90 15.23
CA ILE A 60 6.82 2.62 16.00
C ILE A 60 5.97 3.88 16.11
N THR A 61 4.82 3.91 15.43
CA THR A 61 3.96 5.09 15.42
C THR A 61 2.46 4.76 15.47
N CYS A 62 1.66 5.75 15.86
CA CYS A 62 0.21 5.68 15.82
C CYS A 62 -0.33 6.01 14.42
N GLU A 63 -1.58 5.61 14.14
CA GLU A 63 -2.23 5.83 12.84
C GLU A 63 -2.22 7.31 12.42
N SER A 64 -2.41 8.22 13.38
CA SER A 64 -2.39 9.66 13.07
C SER A 64 -1.02 10.16 12.61
N CYS A 65 0.08 9.65 13.17
CA CYS A 65 1.44 10.04 12.78
C CYS A 65 1.84 9.38 11.45
N LYS A 66 1.44 8.12 11.23
CA LYS A 66 1.54 7.44 9.94
C LYS A 66 0.88 8.25 8.82
N ALA A 67 -0.41 8.56 8.97
CA ALA A 67 -1.16 9.30 7.96
C ALA A 67 -0.68 10.75 7.80
N PHE A 68 -0.19 11.37 8.87
CA PHE A 68 0.42 12.69 8.81
C PHE A 68 1.74 12.68 8.02
N PHE A 69 2.64 11.74 8.33
CA PHE A 69 3.94 11.63 7.67
C PHE A 69 3.78 11.37 6.17
N ARG A 70 2.96 10.38 5.79
CA ARG A 70 2.65 10.05 4.38
C ARG A 70 2.22 11.27 3.54
N ARG A 71 1.43 12.19 4.14
CA ARG A 71 0.89 13.36 3.44
C ARG A 71 1.85 14.54 3.34
N ASN A 72 2.88 14.59 4.18
CA ASN A 72 3.69 15.80 4.34
C ASN A 72 5.20 15.58 4.15
N ALA A 73 5.72 14.35 4.25
CA ALA A 73 7.16 14.08 4.21
C ALA A 73 7.84 14.32 2.85
N LEU A 74 7.06 14.35 1.76
CA LEU A 74 7.57 14.71 0.43
C LEU A 74 7.50 16.21 0.13
N LYS A 75 6.85 17.00 1.01
CA LYS A 75 6.78 18.46 0.85
C LYS A 75 8.07 19.08 1.38
N SER A 76 8.46 20.22 0.81
CA SER A 76 9.61 20.97 1.34
C SER A 76 9.33 21.38 2.79
N LEU A 77 10.33 21.26 3.65
CA LEU A 77 10.17 21.54 5.09
C LEU A 77 9.75 23.01 5.32
N GLY A 78 10.22 23.92 4.47
CA GLY A 78 9.84 25.33 4.43
C GLY A 78 8.39 25.61 4.03
N THR A 79 7.63 24.61 3.56
CA THR A 79 6.18 24.74 3.30
C THR A 79 5.40 25.02 4.60
N PHE A 80 5.92 24.57 5.76
CA PHE A 80 5.23 24.74 7.03
C PHE A 80 5.86 25.86 7.85
N LYS A 81 5.11 26.94 8.06
CA LYS A 81 5.47 27.95 9.06
C LYS A 81 5.32 27.39 10.47
N CYS A 82 6.39 27.47 11.26
CA CYS A 82 6.33 27.15 12.68
C CYS A 82 5.44 28.17 13.40
N ARG A 83 4.61 27.71 14.35
CA ARG A 83 3.72 28.54 15.15
C ARG A 83 3.93 28.34 16.66
N CYS A 84 5.02 27.67 17.04
CA CYS A 84 5.31 27.32 18.44
C CYS A 84 6.62 27.95 18.85
N CYS A 85 6.64 28.61 20.01
CA CYS A 85 7.86 29.10 20.64
C CYS A 85 8.63 27.98 21.34
N THR A 86 7.98 26.85 21.66
CA THR A 86 8.54 25.79 22.51
C THR A 86 9.25 24.64 21.75
N GLY A 87 9.24 24.66 20.42
CA GLY A 87 10.08 23.78 19.60
C GLY A 87 9.57 22.35 19.34
N VAL A 88 10.45 21.51 18.79
CA VAL A 88 10.16 20.15 18.28
C VAL A 88 9.95 19.12 19.40
N SER A 89 10.62 19.30 20.55
CA SER A 89 10.56 18.42 21.72
C SER A 89 9.14 18.20 22.23
N ASP A 90 8.32 19.24 22.19
CA ASP A 90 7.03 19.30 22.89
C ASP A 90 5.89 18.53 22.24
N VAL A 91 6.07 18.00 21.02
CA VAL A 91 5.01 17.30 20.31
C VAL A 91 4.55 16.06 21.09
N ASN A 92 3.30 16.08 21.55
CA ASN A 92 2.62 15.04 22.31
C ASN A 92 1.20 14.80 21.79
N ILE A 93 0.45 13.87 22.38
CA ILE A 93 -0.89 13.49 21.91
C ILE A 93 -1.88 14.66 21.90
N LEU A 94 -1.75 15.60 22.84
CA LEU A 94 -2.64 16.75 23.02
C LEU A 94 -2.32 17.89 22.04
N ASN A 95 -1.03 18.15 21.81
CA ASN A 95 -0.59 19.33 21.06
C ASN A 95 -0.07 19.04 19.64
N ARG A 96 0.02 17.77 19.20
CA ARG A 96 0.49 17.37 17.86
C ARG A 96 -0.26 17.99 16.68
N LYS A 97 -1.41 18.64 16.90
CA LYS A 97 -2.14 19.37 15.86
C LYS A 97 -1.73 20.85 15.75
N ARG A 98 -1.10 21.44 16.77
CA ARG A 98 -0.79 22.88 16.85
C ARG A 98 0.17 23.33 15.75
N CYS A 99 1.29 22.62 15.59
CA CYS A 99 2.31 22.96 14.60
C CYS A 99 2.69 21.77 13.71
N LYS A 100 2.38 21.88 12.42
CA LYS A 100 2.73 20.88 11.41
C LYS A 100 4.25 20.81 11.20
N ALA A 101 4.95 21.94 11.25
CA ALA A 101 6.40 22.01 11.11
C ALA A 101 7.10 21.19 12.21
N CYS A 102 6.83 21.49 13.49
CA CYS A 102 7.41 20.76 14.62
C CYS A 102 7.07 19.27 14.59
N ARG A 103 5.82 18.91 14.25
CA ARG A 103 5.43 17.49 14.15
C ARG A 103 6.21 16.78 13.05
N LEU A 104 6.36 17.38 11.88
CA LEU A 104 7.07 16.77 10.76
C LEU A 104 8.58 16.68 11.04
N GLN A 105 9.16 17.72 11.63
CA GLN A 105 10.54 17.70 12.10
C GLN A 105 10.77 16.58 13.13
N LYS A 106 9.86 16.40 14.09
CA LYS A 106 9.98 15.29 15.06
C LYS A 106 9.86 13.92 14.41
N CYS A 107 8.99 13.76 13.39
CA CYS A 107 8.93 12.51 12.62
C CYS A 107 10.30 12.14 12.03
N PHE A 108 10.95 13.08 11.35
CA PHE A 108 12.28 12.86 10.79
C PHE A 108 13.35 12.67 11.86
N ALA A 109 13.34 13.47 12.93
CA ALA A 109 14.27 13.34 14.04
C ALA A 109 14.17 12.00 14.78
N LYS A 110 12.98 11.36 14.74
CA LYS A 110 12.76 10.01 15.27
C LYS A 110 13.06 8.90 14.25
N GLY A 111 13.55 9.23 13.05
CA GLY A 111 13.96 8.25 12.06
C GLY A 111 12.87 7.77 11.12
N MET A 112 11.73 8.48 10.99
CA MET A 112 10.75 8.12 9.97
C MET A 112 11.31 8.38 8.57
N ARG A 113 11.27 7.36 7.71
CA ARG A 113 11.91 7.37 6.39
C ARG A 113 10.92 7.65 5.27
N LYS A 114 11.10 8.77 4.56
CA LYS A 114 10.22 9.20 3.46
C LYS A 114 10.40 8.33 2.20
N GLU A 115 11.50 7.59 2.12
CA GLU A 115 11.85 6.70 1.02
C GLU A 115 10.86 5.54 0.88
N TRP A 116 10.14 5.18 1.96
CA TRP A 116 9.06 4.20 1.93
C TRP A 116 7.72 4.78 1.43
N ILE A 117 7.67 6.07 1.08
CA ILE A 117 6.50 6.70 0.45
C ILE A 117 6.68 6.62 -1.06
N LEU A 118 5.72 6.01 -1.74
CA LEU A 118 5.71 5.95 -3.21
C LEU A 118 5.83 7.35 -3.82
N SER A 119 6.73 7.50 -4.79
CA SER A 119 6.84 8.69 -5.62
C SER A 119 5.57 8.89 -6.46
N ASP A 120 5.37 10.09 -6.99
CA ASP A 120 4.20 10.36 -7.83
C ASP A 120 4.22 9.57 -9.14
N GLU A 121 5.42 9.29 -9.66
CA GLU A 121 5.62 8.38 -10.79
C GLU A 121 5.22 6.93 -10.44
N GLN A 122 5.68 6.40 -9.31
CA GLN A 122 5.31 5.06 -8.86
C GLN A 122 3.81 4.92 -8.62
N LYS A 123 3.16 5.96 -8.08
CA LYS A 123 1.69 6.01 -7.94
C LYS A 123 0.99 5.97 -9.30
N ARG A 124 1.47 6.73 -10.29
CA ARG A 124 0.92 6.74 -11.66
C ARG A 124 1.07 5.36 -12.31
N SER A 125 2.26 4.77 -12.25
CA SER A 125 2.54 3.43 -12.78
C SER A 125 1.64 2.37 -12.12
N LYS A 126 1.52 2.38 -10.79
CA LYS A 126 0.62 1.46 -10.07
C LYS A 126 -0.84 1.66 -10.50
N LYS A 127 -1.30 2.90 -10.66
CA LYS A 127 -2.66 3.20 -11.13
C LYS A 127 -2.90 2.71 -12.56
N GLN A 128 -1.92 2.83 -13.44
CA GLN A 128 -2.00 2.34 -14.82
C GLN A 128 -2.08 0.82 -14.85
N LYS A 129 -1.22 0.12 -14.11
CA LYS A 129 -1.27 -1.35 -13.97
C LYS A 129 -2.62 -1.82 -13.42
N MET A 130 -3.18 -1.13 -12.43
CA MET A 130 -4.50 -1.48 -11.89
C MET A 130 -5.62 -1.31 -12.93
N LYS A 131 -5.56 -0.28 -13.78
CA LYS A 131 -6.52 -0.09 -14.88
C LYS A 131 -6.38 -1.18 -15.94
N GLU A 132 -5.15 -1.53 -16.28
CA GLU A 132 -4.85 -2.56 -17.26
C GLU A 132 -5.33 -3.93 -16.79
N ASN A 133 -4.99 -4.30 -15.55
CA ASN A 133 -5.46 -5.54 -14.94
C ASN A 133 -6.99 -5.61 -14.88
N ARG A 134 -7.68 -4.47 -14.71
CA ARG A 134 -9.15 -4.42 -14.79
C ARG A 134 -9.66 -4.68 -16.21
N ARG A 135 -9.00 -4.13 -17.23
CA ARG A 135 -9.36 -4.39 -18.64
C ARG A 135 -9.13 -5.84 -19.02
N VAL A 136 -7.98 -6.40 -18.68
CA VAL A 136 -7.67 -7.82 -18.93
C VAL A 136 -8.70 -8.73 -18.27
N ARG A 137 -9.07 -8.46 -17.02
CA ARG A 137 -10.15 -9.22 -16.35
C ARG A 137 -11.50 -9.12 -17.06
N GLN A 138 -11.85 -7.94 -17.59
CA GLN A 138 -13.08 -7.75 -18.34
C GLN A 138 -13.07 -8.49 -19.68
N LEU A 139 -11.95 -8.46 -20.40
CA LEU A 139 -11.78 -9.19 -21.66
C LEU A 139 -11.83 -10.70 -21.42
N ASN A 140 -11.12 -11.20 -20.41
CA ASN A 140 -11.14 -12.62 -20.06
C ASN A 140 -12.56 -13.08 -19.71
N ASN A 141 -13.31 -12.29 -18.93
CA ASN A 141 -14.71 -12.62 -18.64
C ASN A 141 -15.56 -12.71 -19.91
N CYS A 142 -15.42 -11.77 -20.85
CA CYS A 142 -16.14 -11.80 -22.12
C CYS A 142 -15.76 -13.02 -22.99
N LEU A 143 -14.47 -13.37 -23.04
CA LEU A 143 -14.01 -14.58 -23.74
C LEU A 143 -14.60 -15.85 -23.13
N THR A 144 -14.61 -15.96 -21.80
CA THR A 144 -15.22 -17.12 -21.13
C THR A 144 -16.72 -17.21 -21.37
N GLU A 145 -17.44 -16.09 -21.41
CA GLU A 145 -18.87 -16.06 -21.73
C GLU A 145 -19.14 -16.55 -23.16
N PHE A 146 -18.28 -16.18 -24.11
CA PHE A 146 -18.38 -16.63 -25.49
C PHE A 146 -18.09 -18.14 -25.64
N GLU A 147 -17.05 -18.66 -24.98
CA GLU A 147 -16.72 -20.09 -25.00
C GLU A 147 -17.86 -20.95 -24.44
N VAL A 148 -18.50 -20.51 -23.35
CA VAL A 148 -19.66 -21.20 -22.77
C VAL A 148 -20.81 -21.27 -23.78
N GLN A 149 -21.13 -20.18 -24.46
CA GLN A 149 -22.21 -20.16 -25.47
C GLN A 149 -21.93 -21.11 -26.65
N VAL A 150 -20.68 -21.17 -27.11
CA VAL A 150 -20.28 -22.06 -28.21
C VAL A 150 -20.38 -23.53 -27.80
N THR A 151 -19.98 -23.87 -26.56
CA THR A 151 -20.09 -25.25 -26.06
C THR A 151 -21.54 -25.69 -25.88
N ALA A 152 -22.43 -24.82 -25.38
CA ALA A 152 -23.85 -25.11 -25.22
C ALA A 152 -24.57 -25.40 -26.56
N ASN A 153 -24.16 -24.73 -27.63
CA ASN A 153 -24.74 -24.90 -28.96
C ASN A 153 -24.24 -26.13 -29.72
N LYS A 154 -23.13 -26.77 -29.27
CA LYS A 154 -22.58 -27.99 -29.90
C LYS A 154 -23.16 -29.29 -29.33
N THR A 155 -23.85 -29.23 -28.21
CA THR A 155 -24.46 -30.38 -27.53
C THR A 155 -25.96 -30.52 -27.78
N SER A 156 -26.55 -29.69 -28.66
CA SER A 156 -27.94 -29.79 -29.14
C SER A 156 -28.01 -30.39 -30.54
#